data_AF-A0A5D0RY52-F1
#
_entry.id   AF-A0A5D0RY52-F1
#
_cell.length_a   1.000
_cell.length_b   1.000
_cell.length_c   1.000
_cell.angle_alpha   90.00
_cell.angle_beta   90.00
_cell.angle_gamma   90.00
#
_symmetry.space_group_name_H-M   'P 1'
#
loop_
_entity.id
_entity.type
_entity.pdbx_description
1 polymer ?
#
loop_
_entity_poly.entity_id
_entity_poly.type
_entity_poly.pdbx_seq_one_letter_code
_entity_poly.pdbx_strand_id
1 'polypeptide(L)' 'MNENVTVLVVDDEDYIRDSVKIILETEGFHVICTDKGKDALDILSAHYVD' A
#
# COMPACT_ATOMS: atom_id res chain seq x y z
N MET A 1 -4.84 13.05 11.91
CA MET A 1 -5.85 12.09 11.39
C MET A 1 -5.71 12.13 9.88
N ASN A 2 -5.01 11.17 9.30
CA ASN A 2 -4.78 11.05 7.85
C ASN A 2 -5.80 10.08 7.23
N GLU A 3 -7.05 10.11 7.71
CA GLU A 3 -8.08 9.09 7.43
C GLU A 3 -8.47 8.97 5.94
N ASN A 4 -7.97 9.87 5.08
CA ASN A 4 -8.22 9.86 3.64
C ASN A 4 -6.98 9.59 2.78
N VAL A 5 -5.79 9.39 3.38
CA VAL A 5 -4.56 9.16 2.61
C VAL A 5 -4.43 7.67 2.30
N THR A 6 -4.34 7.34 1.02
CA THR A 6 -4.21 5.96 0.53
C THR A 6 -2.79 5.71 0.03
N VAL A 7 -2.09 4.75 0.62
CA VAL A 7 -0.71 4.39 0.28
C VAL A 7 -0.67 3.02 -0.39
N LEU A 8 -0.01 2.94 -1.55
CA LEU A 8 0.29 1.68 -2.23
C LEU A 8 1.72 1.22 -1.89
N VAL A 9 1.84 0.07 -1.24
CA VAL A 9 3.13 -0.58 -0.93
C VAL A 9 3.38 -1.70 -1.92
N VAL A 10 4.50 -1.62 -2.64
CA VAL A 10 4.93 -2.60 -3.64
C VAL A 10 6.30 -3.14 -3.24
N ASP A 11 6.34 -4.40 -2.82
CA ASP A 11 7.55 -5.05 -2.32
C ASP A 11 7.41 -6.56 -2.49
N ASP A 12 8.39 -7.24 -3.10
CA ASP A 12 8.38 -8.68 -3.34
C ASP A 12 8.67 -9.51 -2.08
N GLU A 13 9.25 -8.91 -1.05
CA GLU A 13 9.51 -9.57 0.24
C GLU A 13 8.32 -9.43 1.20
N ASP A 14 7.57 -10.52 1.36
CA ASP A 14 6.36 -10.58 2.21
C ASP A 14 6.54 -9.99 3.62
N TYR A 15 7.63 -10.35 4.31
CA TYR A 15 7.87 -9.89 5.68
C TYR A 15 8.08 -8.37 5.77
N ILE A 16 8.74 -7.78 4.77
CA ILE A 16 8.98 -6.33 4.70
C ILE A 16 7.64 -5.64 4.40
N ARG A 17 6.92 -6.12 3.37
CA ARG A 17 5.62 -5.58 2.97
C ARG A 17 4.61 -5.56 4.12
N ASP A 18 4.49 -6.66 4.85
CA ASP A 18 3.58 -6.79 5.99
C ASP A 18 3.99 -5.86 7.14
N SER A 19 5.30 -5.74 7.42
CA SER A 19 5.81 -4.82 8.45
C SER A 19 5.46 -3.37 8.12
N VAL A 20 5.65 -2.95 6.87
CA VAL A 20 5.33 -1.59 6.40
C VAL A 20 3.82 -1.35 6.46
N LYS A 21 3.01 -2.32 6.03
CA LYS A 21 1.55 -2.24 6.11
C LYS A 21 1.07 -1.98 7.53
N ILE A 22 1.54 -2.78 8.50
CA ILE A 22 1.13 -2.66 9.91
C ILE A 22 1.46 -1.27 10.47
N ILE A 23 2.66 -0.76 10.17
CA ILE A 23 3.09 0.58 10.63
C ILE A 23 2.15 1.65 10.07
N LEU A 24 1.90 1.65 8.76
CA LEU A 24 1.07 2.65 8.10
C LEU A 24 -0.41 2.57 8.55
N GLU A 25 -0.98 1.36 8.66
CA GLU A 25 -2.34 1.19 9.17
C GLU A 25 -2.47 1.67 10.63
N THR A 26 -1.43 1.44 11.46
CA THR A 26 -1.40 1.92 12.86
C THR A 26 -1.38 3.44 12.95
N GLU A 27 -0.74 4.12 12.00
CA GLU A 27 -0.73 5.59 11.87
C GLU A 27 -2.04 6.14 11.25
N GLY A 28 -2.97 5.26 10.86
CA GLY A 28 -4.30 5.61 10.36
C GLY A 28 -4.38 5.86 8.85
N PHE A 29 -3.41 5.36 8.08
CA PHE A 29 -3.46 5.38 6.61
C PHE A 29 -4.28 4.21 6.06
N HIS A 30 -4.89 4.39 4.89
CA HIS A 30 -5.43 3.27 4.13
C HIS A 30 -4.30 2.66 3.29
N VAL A 31 -4.05 1.36 3.43
CA VAL A 31 -2.91 0.71 2.77
C VAL A 31 -3.38 -0.34 1.78
N ILE A 32 -2.87 -0.26 0.56
CA ILE A 32 -3.01 -1.28 -0.49
C ILE A 32 -1.63 -1.93 -0.67
N CYS A 33 -1.57 -3.26 -0.75
CA CYS A 33 -0.32 -3.99 -0.90
C CYS A 33 -0.33 -4.89 -2.13
N THR A 34 0.82 -5.02 -2.78
CA THR A 34 1.06 -6.01 -3.85
C THR A 34 2.53 -6.43 -3.88
N ASP A 35 2.78 -7.67 -4.33
CA ASP A 35 4.11 -8.26 -4.54
C ASP A 35 4.63 -8.05 -5.98
N LYS A 36 3.81 -7.50 -6.87
CA LYS A 36 4.10 -7.43 -8.30
C LYS A 36 3.93 -6.02 -8.84
N GLY A 37 4.94 -5.57 -9.58
CA GLY A 37 4.89 -4.28 -10.28
C GLY A 37 3.76 -4.18 -11.30
N LYS A 38 3.37 -5.29 -11.96
CA LYS A 38 2.24 -5.26 -12.91
C LYS A 38 0.92 -5.00 -12.19
N ASP A 39 0.67 -5.71 -11.09
CA ASP A 39 -0.53 -5.53 -10.28
C ASP A 39 -0.55 -4.12 -9.67
N ALA A 40 0.62 -3.55 -9.32
CA ALA A 40 0.74 -2.16 -8.90
C ALA A 40 0.30 -1.16 -9.98
N LEU A 41 0.71 -1.38 -11.24
CA LEU A 41 0.26 -0.56 -12.37
C LEU A 41 -1.25 -0.70 -12.60
N ASP A 42 -1.79 -1.92 -12.49
CA ASP A 42 -3.23 -2.17 -12.62
C ASP A 42 -4.00 -1.43 -11.50
N ILE A 43 -3.49 -1.45 -10.26
CA ILE A 43 -4.03 -0.68 -9.13
C ILE A 43 -3.99 0.82 -9.42
N LEU A 44 -2.84 1.37 -9.85
CA LEU A 44 -2.70 2.79 -10.17
C LEU A 44 -3.63 3.26 -11.29
N SER A 45 -4.04 2.35 -12.17
CA SER A 45 -5.00 2.64 -13.24
C SER A 45 -6.45 2.72 -12.75
N ALA A 46 -6.77 2.05 -11.64
CA ALA A 46 -8.12 1.90 -11.11
C ALA A 46 -8.39 2.67 -9.80
N HIS A 47 -7.33 2.99 -9.06
CA HIS A 47 -7.38 3.61 -7.74
C HIS A 47 -6.44 4.82 -7.68
N TYR A 48 -6.91 5.90 -7.06
CA TYR A 48 -6.04 7.01 -6.69
C TYR A 48 -5.27 6.67 -5.42
N VAL A 49 -3.97 6.93 -5.45
CA VAL A 49 -3.05 6.77 -4.31
C VAL A 49 -2.25 8.06 -4.18
N ASP A 50 -1.88 8.41 -2.96
CA ASP A 50 -1.18 9.66 -2.61
C ASP A 50 0.35 9.56 -2.71
#